data_AF-A0A7K1EVG5-F1
#
_entry.id   AF-A0A7K1EVG5-F1
#
_cell.length_a   1.000
_cell.length_b   1.000
_cell.length_c   1.000
_cell.angle_alpha   90.00
_cell.angle_beta   90.00
_cell.angle_gamma   90.00
#
_symmetry.space_group_name_H-M   'P 1'
#
loop_
_entity.id
_entity.type
_entity.pdbx_description
1 polymer ?
#
loop_
_entity_poly.entity_id
_entity_poly.type
_entity_poly.pdbx_seq_one_letter_code
_entity_poly.pdbx_strand_id
1 'polypeptide(L)'
;RSILSAIVLLGTVLLSYFATLGVCALVFNHIFGFAGGDNSFPLFAFIFLVALGIDYNIFLMTRVREESGKIGTRAGIIKGVTVTGAVITSAGVVLAATFAVLGLLPLVPLAELGFAVAFGVLLDTIIVRSILVPALVHEIGPKIWWPSKLQREDIKS
;
A
#
# COMPACT_ATOMS: atom_id res chain seq x y z
N ARG A 1 -7.68 -19.16 6.61
CA ARG A 1 -6.69 -18.09 6.84
C ARG A 1 -5.60 -18.31 5.79
N SER A 2 -5.37 -17.37 4.87
CA SER A 2 -4.25 -17.49 3.92
C SER A 2 -3.09 -16.66 4.45
N ILE A 3 -2.02 -17.33 4.87
CA ILE A 3 -0.81 -16.68 5.38
C ILE A 3 -0.04 -16.05 4.21
N LEU A 4 -0.08 -16.70 3.04
CA LEU A 4 0.61 -16.23 1.84
C LEU A 4 0.08 -14.87 1.35
N SER A 5 -1.24 -14.67 1.34
CA SER A 5 -1.83 -13.39 0.89
C SER A 5 -1.43 -12.23 1.79
N ALA A 6 -1.40 -12.45 3.11
CA ALA A 6 -0.96 -11.44 4.07
C ALA A 6 0.53 -11.07 3.87
N ILE A 7 1.39 -12.07 3.62
CA ILE A 7 2.82 -11.86 3.36
C ILE A 7 3.03 -11.10 2.05
N VAL A 8 2.32 -11.46 0.98
CA VAL A 8 2.43 -10.76 -0.32
C VAL A 8 2.01 -9.29 -0.18
N LEU A 9 0.88 -9.03 0.49
CA LEU A 9 0.42 -7.66 0.74
C LEU A 9 1.42 -6.85 1.58
N LEU A 10 1.94 -7.43 2.66
CA LEU A 10 2.99 -6.79 3.46
C LEU A 10 4.27 -6.54 2.64
N GLY A 11 4.66 -7.49 1.79
CA GLY A 11 5.80 -7.35 0.89
C GLY A 11 5.63 -6.18 -0.08
N THR A 12 4.42 -5.99 -0.63
CA THR A 12 4.14 -4.86 -1.52
C THR A 12 4.19 -3.51 -0.79
N VAL A 13 3.75 -3.44 0.46
CA VAL A 13 3.86 -2.23 1.30
C VAL A 13 5.33 -1.91 1.59
N LEU A 14 6.13 -2.92 1.95
CA LEU A 14 7.57 -2.73 2.18
C LEU A 14 8.29 -2.28 0.91
N LEU A 15 7.93 -2.84 -0.26
CA LEU A 15 8.49 -2.43 -1.54
C LEU A 15 8.17 -0.95 -1.84
N SER A 16 6.92 -0.53 -1.61
CA SER A 16 6.51 0.87 -1.77
C SER A 16 7.28 1.81 -0.84
N TYR A 17 7.49 1.38 0.41
CA TYR A 17 8.29 2.10 1.40
C TYR A 17 9.74 2.30 0.95
N PHE A 18 10.42 1.23 0.52
CA PHE A 18 11.80 1.33 0.03
C PHE A 18 11.91 2.15 -1.25
N ALA A 19 10.96 2.03 -2.18
CA ALA A 19 10.90 2.86 -3.38
C ALA A 19 10.74 4.34 -3.02
N THR A 20 9.88 4.66 -2.06
CA THR A 20 9.66 6.02 -1.56
C THR A 20 10.94 6.58 -0.94
N LEU A 21 11.63 5.82 -0.08
CA LEU A 21 12.91 6.25 0.47
C LEU A 21 13.97 6.50 -0.60
N GLY A 22 14.05 5.63 -1.62
CA GLY A 22 14.99 5.79 -2.74
C GLY A 22 14.70 7.07 -3.53
N VAL A 23 13.43 7.35 -3.82
CA VAL A 23 13.02 8.59 -4.51
C VAL A 23 13.27 9.81 -3.63
N CYS A 24 12.92 9.78 -2.34
CA CYS A 24 13.23 10.87 -1.41
C CYS A 24 14.74 11.14 -1.31
N ALA A 25 15.55 10.09 -1.23
CA ALA A 25 17.01 10.22 -1.22
C ALA A 25 17.52 10.86 -2.51
N LEU A 26 16.98 10.52 -3.68
CA LEU A 26 17.35 11.16 -4.95
C LEU A 26 16.88 12.62 -5.01
N VAL A 27 15.63 12.90 -4.64
CA VAL A 27 15.04 14.25 -4.69
C VAL A 27 15.76 15.19 -3.72
N PHE A 28 15.99 14.79 -2.46
CA PHE A 28 16.60 15.68 -1.48
C PHE A 28 18.12 15.81 -1.66
N ASN A 29 18.83 14.74 -2.04
CA ASN A 29 20.28 14.83 -2.26
C ASN A 29 20.66 15.45 -3.61
N HIS A 30 19.87 15.30 -4.68
CA HIS A 30 20.22 15.83 -6.01
C HIS A 30 19.43 17.05 -6.46
N ILE A 31 18.16 17.21 -6.05
CA ILE A 31 17.32 18.34 -6.53
C ILE A 31 17.37 19.50 -5.55
N PHE A 32 17.20 19.24 -4.25
CA PHE A 32 17.16 20.30 -3.24
C PHE A 32 18.50 20.62 -2.58
N GLY A 33 19.51 19.75 -2.75
CA GLY A 33 20.84 19.96 -2.18
C GLY A 33 20.86 19.96 -0.64
N PHE A 34 19.86 19.34 0.00
CA PHE A 34 19.81 19.21 1.45
C PHE A 34 20.88 18.21 1.88
N ALA A 35 22.03 18.72 2.30
CA ALA A 35 23.12 17.94 2.87
C ALA A 35 22.73 17.49 4.28
N GLY A 36 22.11 16.31 4.37
CA GLY A 36 21.78 15.67 5.64
C GLY A 36 20.30 15.77 5.97
N GLY A 37 19.53 14.82 5.43
CA GLY A 37 18.25 14.47 6.02
C GLY A 37 18.47 14.07 7.49
N ASP A 38 17.56 14.47 8.35
CA ASP A 38 17.60 14.11 9.77
C ASP A 38 17.76 12.58 9.92
N ASN A 39 18.62 12.09 10.81
CA ASN A 39 18.77 10.65 11.06
C ASN A 39 17.43 10.01 11.48
N SER A 40 16.50 10.82 11.99
CA SER A 40 15.15 10.41 12.38
C SER A 40 14.18 10.34 11.20
N PHE A 41 14.50 10.93 10.04
CA PHE A 41 13.62 10.99 8.87
C PHE A 41 13.17 9.60 8.37
N PRO A 42 14.08 8.62 8.16
CA PRO A 42 13.65 7.29 7.71
C PRO A 42 12.72 6.61 8.73
N LEU A 43 12.96 6.82 10.02
CA LEU A 43 12.11 6.28 11.08
C LEU A 43 10.70 6.90 11.03
N PHE A 44 10.59 8.22 10.91
CA PHE A 44 9.30 8.89 10.81
C PHE A 44 8.56 8.53 9.52
N ALA A 45 9.26 8.51 8.38
CA ALA A 45 8.69 8.06 7.12
C ALA A 45 8.17 6.62 7.24
N PHE A 46 8.92 5.72 7.88
CA PHE A 46 8.48 4.35 8.14
C PHE A 46 7.21 4.31 8.98
N ILE A 47 7.21 4.99 10.13
CA ILE A 47 6.08 5.00 11.06
C ILE A 47 4.83 5.51 10.35
N PHE A 48 4.91 6.62 9.62
CA PHE A 48 3.76 7.17 8.91
C PHE A 48 3.30 6.26 7.76
N LEU A 49 4.21 5.83 6.87
CA LEU A 49 3.85 5.00 5.71
C LEU A 49 3.27 3.65 6.15
N VAL A 50 3.83 3.05 7.19
CA VAL A 50 3.33 1.78 7.75
C VAL A 50 2.03 1.98 8.50
N ALA A 51 1.90 3.00 9.36
CA ALA A 51 0.66 3.26 10.09
C ALA A 51 -0.50 3.51 9.13
N LEU A 52 -0.30 4.35 8.12
CA LEU A 52 -1.30 4.64 7.09
C LEU A 52 -1.58 3.40 6.23
N GLY A 53 -0.55 2.64 5.86
CA GLY A 53 -0.68 1.39 5.10
C GLY A 53 -1.50 0.32 5.84
N ILE A 54 -1.38 0.24 7.17
CA ILE A 54 -2.11 -0.71 8.01
C ILE A 54 -3.61 -0.40 8.00
N ASP A 55 -4.01 0.86 8.12
CA ASP A 55 -5.43 1.25 8.12
C ASP A 55 -6.13 0.84 6.81
N TYR A 56 -5.45 1.00 5.67
CA TYR A 56 -5.96 0.53 4.38
C TYR A 56 -6.04 -0.99 4.27
N ASN A 57 -5.08 -1.70 4.88
CA ASN A 57 -5.09 -3.15 4.90
C ASN A 57 -6.26 -3.69 5.75
N ILE A 58 -6.55 -3.04 6.89
CA ILE A 58 -7.69 -3.38 7.74
C ILE A 58 -9.02 -3.14 7.00
N PHE A 59 -9.17 -1.99 6.33
CA PHE A 59 -10.38 -1.69 5.57
C PHE A 59 -10.61 -2.69 4.42
N LEU A 60 -9.55 -2.99 3.65
CA LEU A 60 -9.58 -3.98 2.58
C LEU A 60 -9.97 -5.36 3.11
N MET A 61 -9.33 -5.83 4.19
CA MET A 61 -9.57 -7.15 4.76
C MET A 61 -10.98 -7.27 5.35
N THR A 62 -11.55 -6.18 5.86
CA THR A 62 -12.93 -6.16 6.36
C THR A 62 -13.93 -6.36 5.22
N ARG A 63 -13.78 -5.65 4.10
CA ARG A 63 -14.69 -5.83 2.94
C ARG A 63 -14.48 -7.13 2.20
N VAL A 64 -13.23 -7.57 2.06
CA VAL A 64 -12.92 -8.91 1.55
C VAL A 64 -13.64 -9.99 2.34
N ARG A 65 -13.70 -9.87 3.68
CA ARG A 65 -14.39 -10.83 4.54
C ARG A 65 -15.91 -10.82 4.33
N GLU A 66 -16.51 -9.64 4.22
CA GLU A 66 -17.95 -9.50 3.99
C GLU A 66 -18.38 -10.06 2.63
N GLU A 67 -17.60 -9.82 1.58
CA GLU A 67 -17.88 -10.34 0.24
C GLU A 67 -17.55 -11.83 0.15
N SER A 68 -16.49 -12.30 0.81
CA SER A 68 -16.16 -13.73 0.88
C SER A 68 -17.21 -14.57 1.59
N GLY A 69 -17.97 -13.97 2.52
CA GLY A 69 -19.09 -14.64 3.19
C GLY A 69 -20.32 -14.83 2.31
N LYS A 70 -20.45 -14.06 1.20
CA LYS A 70 -21.62 -14.07 0.32
C LYS A 70 -21.43 -14.87 -0.96
N ILE A 71 -20.25 -14.76 -1.57
CA ILE A 71 -20.01 -15.21 -2.96
C ILE A 71 -18.94 -16.29 -3.07
N GLY A 72 -18.51 -16.85 -1.93
CA GLY A 72 -17.33 -17.70 -1.85
C GLY A 72 -16.05 -16.87 -1.82
N THR A 73 -14.98 -17.43 -1.26
CA THR A 73 -13.83 -16.60 -0.86
C THR A 73 -13.04 -16.06 -2.06
N ARG A 74 -12.91 -16.83 -3.16
CA ARG A 74 -12.13 -16.40 -4.34
C ARG A 74 -12.80 -15.24 -5.07
N ALA A 75 -14.10 -15.35 -5.34
CA ALA A 75 -14.88 -14.27 -5.92
C ALA A 75 -15.02 -13.08 -4.94
N GLY A 76 -15.15 -13.35 -3.64
CA GLY A 76 -15.22 -12.33 -2.60
C GLY A 76 -13.94 -11.50 -2.43
N ILE A 77 -12.75 -12.08 -2.62
CA ILE A 77 -11.49 -11.30 -2.64
C ILE A 77 -11.43 -10.41 -3.86
N ILE A 78 -11.67 -10.95 -5.06
CA ILE A 78 -11.61 -10.16 -6.29
C ILE A 78 -12.63 -9.03 -6.23
N LYS A 79 -13.87 -9.34 -5.87
CA LYS A 79 -14.94 -8.36 -5.69
C LYS A 79 -14.58 -7.34 -4.60
N GLY A 80 -14.05 -7.79 -3.47
CA GLY A 80 -13.61 -6.93 -2.37
C GLY A 80 -12.54 -5.93 -2.80
N VAL A 81 -11.50 -6.39 -3.49
CA VAL A 81 -10.41 -5.55 -4.02
C VAL A 81 -10.93 -4.59 -5.09
N THR A 82 -11.73 -5.06 -6.05
CA THR A 82 -12.27 -4.22 -7.13
C THR A 82 -13.23 -3.15 -6.63
N VAL A 83 -14.10 -3.48 -5.67
CA VAL A 83 -15.10 -2.53 -5.16
C VAL A 83 -14.50 -1.53 -4.17
N THR A 84 -13.49 -1.92 -3.39
CA THR A 84 -12.85 -1.01 -2.42
C THR A 84 -11.70 -0.20 -3.00
N GLY A 85 -11.16 -0.59 -4.15
CA GLY A 85 -10.05 0.12 -4.81
C GLY A 85 -10.34 1.61 -4.99
N ALA A 86 -11.50 1.97 -5.55
CA ALA A 86 -11.87 3.37 -5.78
C ALA A 86 -11.96 4.20 -4.48
N VAL A 87 -12.51 3.62 -3.40
CA VAL A 87 -12.63 4.29 -2.10
C VAL A 87 -11.24 4.51 -1.49
N ILE A 88 -10.39 3.49 -1.52
CA ILE A 88 -9.02 3.56 -0.98
C ILE A 88 -8.19 4.58 -1.75
N THR A 89 -8.28 4.61 -3.09
CA THR A 89 -7.59 5.60 -3.91
C THR A 89 -8.06 7.02 -3.61
N SER A 90 -9.38 7.24 -3.46
CA SER A 90 -9.89 8.57 -3.11
C SER A 90 -9.40 9.04 -1.73
N ALA A 91 -9.38 8.16 -0.73
CA ALA A 91 -8.85 8.46 0.60
C ALA A 91 -7.34 8.75 0.56
N GLY A 92 -6.59 7.98 -0.22
CA GLY A 92 -5.14 8.19 -0.39
C GLY A 92 -4.81 9.52 -1.06
N VAL A 93 -5.59 9.95 -2.05
CA VAL A 93 -5.40 11.26 -2.71
C VAL A 93 -5.66 12.41 -1.74
N VAL A 94 -6.74 12.34 -0.94
CA VAL A 94 -7.04 13.36 0.08
C VAL A 94 -5.93 13.44 1.13
N LEU A 95 -5.43 12.28 1.57
CA LEU A 95 -4.34 12.20 2.53
C LEU A 95 -3.05 12.78 1.95
N ALA A 96 -2.69 12.39 0.72
CA ALA A 96 -1.50 12.92 0.04
C ALA A 96 -1.56 14.44 -0.14
N ALA A 97 -2.73 14.98 -0.51
CA ALA A 97 -2.93 16.43 -0.59
C ALA A 97 -2.71 17.11 0.76
N THR A 98 -3.20 16.50 1.85
CA THR A 98 -3.04 17.03 3.21
C THR A 98 -1.57 17.06 3.65
N PHE A 99 -0.82 15.97 3.41
CA PHE A 99 0.60 15.92 3.74
C PHE A 99 1.47 16.78 2.82
N ALA A 100 1.08 16.98 1.57
CA ALA A 100 1.79 17.87 0.65
C ALA A 100 1.78 19.34 1.13
N VAL A 101 0.76 19.76 1.88
CA VAL A 101 0.71 21.10 2.49
C VAL A 101 1.85 21.32 3.48
N LEU A 102 2.34 20.27 4.17
CA LEU A 102 3.50 20.41 5.07
C LEU A 102 4.77 20.82 4.31
N GLY A 103 4.85 20.53 3.01
CA GLY A 103 5.91 21.00 2.10
C GLY A 103 5.95 22.50 1.88
N LEU A 104 4.86 23.22 2.17
CA LEU A 104 4.80 24.69 2.06
C LEU A 104 5.40 25.39 3.28
N LEU A 105 5.61 24.66 4.37
CA LEU A 105 6.19 25.21 5.58
C LEU A 105 7.70 25.44 5.38
N PRO A 106 8.27 26.55 5.87
CA PRO A 106 9.71 26.83 5.79
C PRO A 106 10.52 26.00 6.82
N LEU A 107 10.14 24.74 7.01
CA LEU A 107 10.75 23.79 7.93
C LEU A 107 11.14 22.53 7.14
N VAL A 108 12.44 22.38 6.88
CA VAL A 108 13.00 21.29 6.05
C VAL A 108 12.50 19.91 6.51
N PRO A 109 12.54 19.53 7.81
CA PRO A 109 12.13 18.19 8.23
C PRO A 109 10.63 17.90 8.00
N LEU A 110 9.77 18.92 8.13
CA LEU A 110 8.34 18.79 7.90
C LEU A 110 8.04 18.70 6.40
N ALA A 111 8.76 19.45 5.58
CA ALA A 111 8.61 19.40 4.13
C ALA A 111 9.08 18.05 3.56
N GLU A 112 10.22 17.55 4.06
CA GLU A 112 10.72 16.22 3.70
C GLU A 112 9.74 15.12 4.06
N LEU A 113 9.23 15.13 5.30
CA LEU A 113 8.24 14.17 5.77
C LEU A 113 6.93 14.27 4.99
N GLY A 114 6.42 15.48 4.77
CA GLY A 114 5.19 15.73 4.02
C GLY A 114 5.27 15.19 2.60
N PHE A 115 6.38 15.45 1.91
CA PHE A 115 6.63 14.92 0.58
C PHE A 115 6.75 13.39 0.58
N ALA A 116 7.52 12.82 1.51
CA ALA A 116 7.71 11.37 1.60
C ALA A 116 6.40 10.62 1.82
N VAL A 117 5.57 11.10 2.75
CA VAL A 117 4.27 10.49 3.05
C VAL A 117 3.31 10.67 1.87
N ALA A 118 3.21 11.88 1.30
CA ALA A 118 2.34 12.14 0.15
C ALA A 118 2.73 11.27 -1.06
N PHE A 119 4.01 11.21 -1.39
CA PHE A 119 4.52 10.41 -2.49
C PHE A 119 4.31 8.92 -2.26
N GLY A 120 4.67 8.41 -1.08
CA GLY A 120 4.55 6.97 -0.78
C GLY A 120 3.10 6.49 -0.75
N VAL A 121 2.16 7.32 -0.27
CA VAL A 121 0.72 7.01 -0.34
C VAL A 121 0.22 6.98 -1.78
N LEU A 122 0.63 7.95 -2.61
CA LEU A 122 0.27 7.95 -4.04
C LEU A 122 0.87 6.74 -4.77
N LEU A 123 2.12 6.39 -4.47
CA LEU A 123 2.79 5.23 -5.05
C LEU A 123 2.09 3.93 -4.66
N ASP A 124 1.73 3.76 -3.39
CA ASP A 124 0.96 2.58 -2.94
C ASP A 124 -0.41 2.50 -3.63
N THR A 125 -1.15 3.62 -3.63
CA THR A 125 -2.54 3.61 -4.13
C THR A 125 -2.62 3.48 -5.65
N ILE A 126 -1.70 4.09 -6.39
CA ILE A 126 -1.72 4.10 -7.85
C ILE A 126 -0.92 2.92 -8.41
N ILE A 127 0.33 2.72 -8.00
CA ILE A 127 1.20 1.71 -8.62
C ILE A 127 0.96 0.34 -8.01
N VAL A 128 1.03 0.25 -6.69
CA VAL A 128 0.92 -1.06 -6.02
C VAL A 128 -0.50 -1.60 -6.13
N ARG A 129 -1.50 -0.79 -5.80
CA ARG A 129 -2.87 -1.28 -5.67
C ARG A 129 -3.62 -1.40 -7.01
N SER A 130 -3.30 -0.57 -8.00
CA SER A 130 -3.97 -0.63 -9.31
C SER A 130 -3.28 -1.54 -10.33
N ILE A 131 -1.98 -1.80 -10.19
CA ILE A 131 -1.21 -2.61 -11.14
C ILE A 131 -0.63 -3.85 -10.47
N LEU A 132 0.15 -3.68 -9.40
CA LEU A 132 0.92 -4.78 -8.80
C LEU A 132 0.03 -5.84 -8.14
N VAL A 133 -0.99 -5.43 -7.39
CA VAL A 133 -1.92 -6.36 -6.72
C VAL A 133 -2.74 -7.19 -7.71
N PRO A 134 -3.40 -6.61 -8.74
CA PRO A 134 -4.09 -7.40 -9.76
C PRO A 134 -3.14 -8.32 -10.55
N ALA A 135 -1.95 -7.83 -10.90
CA ALA A 135 -0.95 -8.62 -11.63
C ALA A 135 -0.45 -9.82 -10.81
N LEU A 136 -0.10 -9.63 -9.53
CA LEU A 136 0.33 -10.71 -8.65
C LEU A 136 -0.79 -11.72 -8.41
N VAL A 137 -2.03 -11.29 -8.28
CA VAL A 137 -3.19 -12.20 -8.14
C VAL A 137 -3.41 -13.01 -9.42
N HIS A 138 -3.19 -12.40 -10.59
CA HIS A 138 -3.28 -13.07 -11.88
C HIS A 138 -2.15 -14.09 -12.08
N GLU A 139 -0.90 -13.71 -11.74
CA GLU A 139 0.31 -14.50 -11.98
C GLU A 139 0.50 -15.65 -10.96
N ILE A 140 0.20 -15.42 -9.68
CA ILE A 140 0.33 -16.45 -8.63
C ILE A 140 -0.82 -17.47 -8.69
N GLY A 141 -1.98 -17.07 -9.25
CA GLY A 141 -3.14 -17.95 -9.41
C GLY A 141 -3.64 -18.56 -8.08
N PRO A 142 -4.21 -19.78 -8.08
CA PRO A 142 -4.82 -20.40 -6.88
C PRO A 142 -3.83 -20.74 -5.75
N LYS A 143 -2.50 -20.63 -5.96
CA LYS A 143 -1.50 -20.84 -4.91
C LYS A 143 -1.43 -19.73 -3.86
N ILE A 144 -1.99 -18.54 -4.14
CA ILE A 144 -2.00 -17.41 -3.21
C ILE A 144 -2.79 -17.70 -1.91
N TRP A 145 -3.50 -18.83 -1.87
CA TRP A 145 -4.44 -19.24 -0.82
C TRP A 145 -3.89 -20.22 0.22
N TRP A 146 -2.62 -20.59 0.15
CA TRP A 146 -2.04 -21.51 1.14
C TRP A 146 -1.88 -20.83 2.53
N PRO A 147 -2.37 -21.40 3.67
CA PRO A 147 -3.03 -22.69 3.89
C PRO A 147 -4.53 -22.53 4.25
N SER A 148 -5.35 -22.00 3.35
CA SER A 148 -6.80 -21.90 3.51
C SER A 148 -7.50 -22.98 2.68
N LYS A 149 -8.60 -23.53 3.19
CA LYS A 149 -9.41 -24.65 2.61
C LYS A 149 -9.94 -24.44 1.18
N LEU A 150 -9.63 -23.31 0.54
CA LEU A 150 -10.05 -22.92 -0.81
C LEU A 150 -9.16 -23.49 -1.91
N GLN A 151 -8.06 -24.15 -1.55
CA GLN A 151 -7.23 -24.89 -2.49
C GLN A 151 -8.00 -26.04 -3.19
N ARG A 152 -9.15 -26.48 -2.66
CA ARG A 152 -9.85 -27.69 -3.12
C ARG A 152 -11.03 -27.49 -4.08
N GLU A 153 -11.53 -26.28 -4.31
CA GLU A 153 -12.71 -26.10 -5.18
C GLU A 153 -12.39 -25.99 -6.68
N ASP A 154 -11.14 -25.70 -7.08
CA ASP A 154 -10.74 -25.61 -8.49
C ASP A 154 -10.46 -26.99 -9.15
N ILE A 155 -10.85 -28.11 -8.52
CA ILE A 155 -10.84 -29.45 -9.14
C ILE A 155 -12.27 -29.97 -9.25
N LYS A 156 -13.12 -29.31 -10.05
CA LYS A 156 -14.26 -29.90 -10.79
C LYS A 156 -15.02 -28.82 -11.54
N SER A 157 -14.72 -28.70 -12.83
CA SER A 157 -15.67 -28.59 -13.95
C SER A 157 -14.88 -28.26 -15.21
#